data_AF-A0A936MSA9-F1
#
_entry.id   AF-A0A936MSA9-F1
#
_cell.length_a   1.000
_cell.length_b   1.000
_cell.length_c   1.000
_cell.angle_alpha   90.00
_cell.angle_beta   90.00
_cell.angle_gamma   90.00
#
_symmetry.space_group_name_H-M   'P 1'
#
loop_
_entity.id
_entity.type
_entity.pdbx_description
1 polymer ?
#
loop_
_entity_poly.entity_id
_entity_poly.type
_entity_poly.pdbx_seq_one_letter_code
_entity_poly.pdbx_strand_id
1 'polypeptide(L)'
;MDIRSKLLALLSPWPLGHEVLPGARLSGASTELGMRLRFELEDGILWMDVAPIEYAKAHAARSERLAFGYRTEGDRRVIDPQFGLLLCRRVAAQATLNEERVFAAVEEERTGDDGARIRRVDVDALLEPAGTKNQSFYTLSPYVGCSIGCRFCYASSKVDPMRAVLGLPAVPWGSYVDVRRNAPEILAGELERLPVLPIKFCPVVSDPYQAIERRERLTSQCLQVIRSASRVWPVLLLTRSNLILDDVDLIASMPRVFAGVSLPTIDDDVRAHFEPRAASVSERLHILRTLRSAGVSTIAIVQPIFDGPLEKLADALAETADSVSIDVLRGVMGAEREFSDARHAPTREQQWQVARARTLAGMLGERGVPVWISELPPGC
;
A
#
# COMPACT_ATOMS: atom_id res chain seq x y z
N MET A 1 15.93 2.18 12.25
CA MET A 1 15.33 3.44 12.75
C MET A 1 13.83 3.26 12.80
N ASP A 2 13.25 3.33 14.00
CA ASP A 2 11.82 3.13 14.22
C ASP A 2 11.05 4.45 14.07
N ILE A 3 10.60 4.72 12.85
CA ILE A 3 9.86 5.95 12.51
C ILE A 3 8.53 6.04 13.26
N ARG A 4 7.89 4.90 13.52
CA ARG A 4 6.60 4.86 14.23
C ARG A 4 6.77 5.40 15.64
N SER A 5 7.80 4.96 16.35
CA SER A 5 8.14 5.52 17.67
C SER A 5 8.49 7.00 17.61
N LYS A 6 9.19 7.46 16.56
CA LYS A 6 9.49 8.89 16.37
C LYS A 6 8.23 9.72 16.15
N LEU A 7 7.26 9.23 15.38
CA LEU A 7 5.96 9.90 15.18
C LEU A 7 5.19 10.03 16.49
N LEU A 8 5.18 8.98 17.32
CA LEU A 8 4.54 9.04 18.65
C LEU A 8 5.30 9.98 19.60
N ALA A 9 6.63 10.03 19.51
CA ALA A 9 7.46 10.92 20.32
C ALA A 9 7.22 12.41 20.06
N LEU A 10 6.69 12.79 18.88
CA LEU A 10 6.22 14.16 18.60
C LEU A 10 5.07 14.58 19.52
N LEU A 11 4.28 13.63 20.00
CA LEU A 11 3.08 13.88 20.82
C LEU A 11 3.35 13.79 22.32
N SER A 12 4.59 13.51 22.74
CA SER A 12 4.96 13.46 24.15
C SER A 12 4.52 14.73 24.89
N PRO A 13 3.90 14.64 26.10
CA PRO A 13 3.81 13.45 26.95
C PRO A 13 2.53 12.61 26.74
N TRP A 14 1.80 12.76 25.64
CA TRP A 14 0.56 12.01 25.41
C TRP A 14 0.85 10.53 25.12
N PRO A 15 0.51 9.59 26.02
CA PRO A 15 0.61 8.17 25.71
C PRO A 15 -0.49 7.73 24.73
N LEU A 16 -0.36 6.51 24.20
CA LEU A 16 -1.50 5.85 23.57
C LEU A 16 -2.67 5.73 24.57
N GLY A 17 -3.88 6.00 24.11
CA GLY A 17 -5.11 6.13 24.90
C GLY A 17 -5.40 7.55 25.39
N HIS A 18 -4.45 8.50 25.26
CA HIS A 18 -4.67 9.88 25.66
C HIS A 18 -5.74 10.57 24.82
N GLU A 19 -6.69 11.22 25.49
CA GLU A 19 -7.77 11.97 24.85
C GLU A 19 -7.27 13.39 24.51
N VAL A 20 -6.92 13.59 23.23
CA VAL A 20 -6.34 14.86 22.74
C VAL A 20 -7.41 15.95 22.63
N LEU A 21 -8.62 15.56 22.25
CA LEU A 21 -9.85 16.34 22.30
C LEU A 21 -10.98 15.43 22.79
N PRO A 22 -12.07 15.97 23.36
CA PRO A 22 -13.23 15.16 23.74
C PRO A 22 -13.68 14.25 22.60
N GLY A 23 -13.70 12.94 22.85
CA GLY A 23 -14.07 11.93 21.86
C GLY A 23 -12.98 11.58 20.83
N ALA A 24 -11.74 12.04 20.99
CA ALA A 24 -10.60 11.66 20.13
C ALA A 24 -9.38 11.20 20.94
N ARG A 25 -9.16 9.88 20.94
CA ARG A 25 -8.05 9.23 21.65
C ARG A 25 -6.94 8.84 20.70
N LEU A 26 -5.70 9.22 21.00
CA LEU A 26 -4.53 8.76 20.24
C LEU A 26 -4.41 7.24 20.40
N SER A 27 -4.51 6.47 19.33
CA SER A 27 -4.51 5.00 19.39
C SER A 27 -3.35 4.35 18.64
N GLY A 28 -2.54 5.11 17.88
CA GLY A 28 -1.34 4.59 17.24
C GLY A 28 -0.71 5.51 16.20
N ALA A 29 0.29 4.99 15.50
CA ALA A 29 0.90 5.59 14.33
C ALA A 29 1.18 4.49 13.29
N SER A 30 1.26 4.86 12.02
CA SER A 30 1.54 3.93 10.91
C SER A 30 2.57 4.52 9.96
N THR A 31 3.37 3.66 9.36
CA THR A 31 4.33 3.96 8.28
C THR A 31 4.05 3.14 7.02
N GLU A 32 3.13 2.17 7.08
CA GLU A 32 2.69 1.35 5.94
C GLU A 32 1.72 2.08 5.02
N LEU A 33 1.00 3.06 5.55
CA LEU A 33 0.01 3.84 4.80
C LEU A 33 0.52 5.26 4.49
N GLY A 34 1.84 5.45 4.57
CA GLY A 34 2.51 6.75 4.76
C GLY A 34 2.60 7.11 6.25
N MET A 35 3.31 8.18 6.59
CA MET A 35 3.41 8.66 7.97
C MET A 35 2.05 9.15 8.47
N ARG A 36 1.43 8.40 9.37
CA ARG A 36 0.11 8.72 9.92
C ARG A 36 0.04 8.55 11.41
N LEU A 37 -0.78 9.37 12.05
CA LEU A 37 -1.27 9.17 13.41
C LEU A 37 -2.70 8.63 13.37
N ARG A 38 -3.02 7.70 14.26
CA ARG A 38 -4.33 7.06 14.38
C ARG A 38 -5.04 7.57 15.61
N PHE A 39 -6.28 8.01 15.44
CA PHE A 39 -7.16 8.42 16.53
C PHE A 39 -8.42 7.57 16.54
N GLU A 40 -8.73 6.97 17.68
CA GLU A 40 -10.04 6.37 17.94
C GLU A 40 -11.03 7.48 18.29
N LEU A 41 -12.14 7.49 17.57
CA LEU A 41 -13.30 8.32 17.84
C LEU A 41 -14.42 7.44 18.40
N GLU A 42 -15.43 8.03 19.05
CA GLU A 42 -16.64 7.29 19.50
C GLU A 42 -17.24 6.43 18.37
N ASP A 43 -17.10 6.92 17.15
CA ASP A 43 -17.81 6.45 15.97
C ASP A 43 -16.90 5.97 14.83
N GLY A 44 -15.62 5.72 15.11
CA GLY A 44 -14.69 5.16 14.12
C GLY A 44 -13.23 5.50 14.36
N ILE A 45 -12.45 5.55 13.27
CA ILE A 45 -11.02 5.85 13.31
C ILE A 45 -10.75 7.03 12.39
N LEU A 46 -10.03 8.03 12.90
CA LEU A 46 -9.48 9.14 12.12
C LEU A 46 -7.99 8.90 11.89
N TRP A 47 -7.59 8.96 10.62
CA TRP A 47 -6.19 8.95 10.21
C TRP A 47 -5.74 10.38 9.91
N MET A 48 -4.69 10.82 10.59
CA MET A 48 -4.03 12.09 10.36
C MET A 48 -2.72 11.84 9.62
N ASP A 49 -2.64 12.30 8.37
CA ASP A 49 -1.40 12.35 7.59
C ASP A 49 -0.42 13.35 8.24
N VAL A 50 0.83 12.91 8.38
CA VAL A 50 1.98 13.73 8.78
C VAL A 50 2.93 13.78 7.58
N ALA A 51 3.42 14.96 7.22
CA ALA A 51 4.38 15.12 6.13
C ALA A 51 5.29 16.33 6.38
N PRO A 52 6.50 16.40 5.81
CA PRO A 52 7.26 17.63 5.77
C PRO A 52 6.45 18.74 5.09
N ILE A 53 6.70 19.99 5.49
CA ILE A 53 5.95 21.15 4.99
C ILE A 53 5.96 21.27 3.46
N GLU A 54 7.04 20.87 2.79
CA GLU A 54 7.16 20.87 1.33
C GLU A 54 6.17 19.92 0.62
N TYR A 55 5.68 18.88 1.31
CA TYR A 55 4.69 17.93 0.81
C TYR A 55 3.27 18.26 1.28
N ALA A 56 3.08 19.35 2.03
CA ALA A 56 1.83 19.68 2.70
C ALA A 56 0.79 20.30 1.74
N LYS A 57 -0.48 19.94 1.95
CA LYS A 57 -1.61 20.66 1.34
C LYS A 57 -1.70 22.08 1.92
N ALA A 58 -2.25 23.01 1.13
CA ALA A 58 -2.36 24.43 1.52
C ALA A 58 -3.11 24.67 2.84
N HIS A 59 -4.10 23.83 3.17
CA HIS A 59 -4.96 23.97 4.36
C HIS A 59 -4.55 23.08 5.55
N ALA A 60 -3.41 22.38 5.46
CA ALA A 60 -2.92 21.55 6.57
C ALA A 60 -2.49 22.42 7.77
N ALA A 61 -2.70 21.93 8.99
CA ALA A 61 -2.09 22.52 10.17
C ALA A 61 -0.58 22.28 10.14
N ARG A 62 0.23 23.16 10.75
CA ARG A 62 1.69 23.12 10.61
C ARG A 62 2.39 23.30 11.95
N SER A 63 3.49 22.57 12.13
CA SER A 63 4.56 22.87 13.09
C SER A 63 5.71 23.55 12.35
N GLU A 64 6.94 23.49 12.86
CA GLU A 64 8.10 24.16 12.23
C GLU A 64 8.55 23.47 10.94
N ARG A 65 8.61 22.13 10.93
CA ARG A 65 9.09 21.32 9.79
C ARG A 65 8.01 20.38 9.25
N LEU A 66 6.96 20.11 10.02
CA LEU A 66 5.90 19.17 9.66
C LEU A 66 4.55 19.84 9.43
N ALA A 67 3.69 19.13 8.69
CA ALA A 67 2.31 19.46 8.45
C ALA A 67 1.41 18.27 8.76
N PHE A 68 0.21 18.58 9.22
CA PHE A 68 -0.78 17.65 9.75
C PHE A 68 -2.11 17.90 9.04
N GLY A 69 -2.60 16.87 8.35
CA GLY A 69 -3.89 16.89 7.67
C GLY A 69 -4.66 15.62 7.96
N TYR A 70 -5.99 15.70 8.05
CA TYR A 70 -6.82 14.51 8.18
C TYR A 70 -7.41 14.11 6.82
N ARG A 71 -7.77 12.83 6.66
CA ARG A 71 -8.45 12.34 5.46
C ARG A 71 -9.92 12.05 5.72
N THR A 72 -10.75 12.40 4.75
CA THR A 72 -12.13 11.94 4.59
C THR A 72 -12.24 11.27 3.22
N GLU A 73 -11.66 10.09 3.01
CA GLU A 73 -11.73 9.38 1.72
C GLU A 73 -12.65 8.16 1.80
N GLY A 74 -13.57 8.03 0.82
CA GLY A 74 -14.25 6.80 0.41
C GLY A 74 -15.18 6.16 1.44
N ASP A 75 -16.48 6.47 1.35
CA ASP A 75 -17.62 5.82 2.02
C ASP A 75 -17.54 5.66 3.56
N ARG A 76 -16.84 6.56 4.25
CA ARG A 76 -16.64 6.49 5.70
C ARG A 76 -16.84 7.86 6.32
N ARG A 77 -18.01 8.04 6.95
CA ARG A 77 -18.48 9.12 7.85
C ARG A 77 -17.84 10.50 7.64
N VAL A 78 -18.69 11.50 7.39
CA VAL A 78 -18.30 12.91 7.41
C VAL A 78 -17.79 13.25 8.81
N ILE A 79 -16.47 13.20 9.00
CA ILE A 79 -15.83 13.83 10.14
C ILE A 79 -16.13 15.32 9.99
N ASP A 80 -16.72 15.93 11.03
CA ASP A 80 -16.95 17.36 11.03
C ASP A 80 -15.63 18.08 10.69
N PRO A 81 -15.58 18.84 9.59
CA PRO A 81 -14.35 19.47 9.16
C PRO A 81 -13.76 20.42 10.20
N GLN A 82 -14.60 21.06 11.01
CA GLN A 82 -14.12 21.93 12.08
C GLN A 82 -13.42 21.13 13.18
N PHE A 83 -14.03 20.02 13.61
CA PHE A 83 -13.40 19.07 14.54
C PHE A 83 -12.07 18.52 14.00
N GLY A 84 -12.05 18.02 12.77
CA GLY A 84 -10.84 17.47 12.14
C GLY A 84 -9.70 18.49 12.08
N LEU A 85 -10.00 19.73 11.72
CA LEU A 85 -9.03 20.82 11.68
C LEU A 85 -8.55 21.22 13.08
N LEU A 86 -9.45 21.27 14.07
CA LEU A 86 -9.10 21.56 15.46
C LEU A 86 -8.14 20.51 16.02
N LEU A 87 -8.40 19.22 15.75
CA LEU A 87 -7.52 18.13 16.15
C LEU A 87 -6.14 18.27 15.50
N CYS A 88 -6.07 18.56 14.19
CA CYS A 88 -4.81 18.78 13.49
C CYS A 88 -4.02 19.94 14.07
N ARG A 89 -4.68 21.06 14.42
CA ARG A 89 -4.02 22.22 15.07
C ARG A 89 -3.49 21.88 16.46
N ARG A 90 -4.27 21.12 17.25
CA ARG A 90 -3.87 20.71 18.60
C ARG A 90 -2.66 19.79 18.57
N VAL A 91 -2.63 18.86 17.63
CA VAL A 91 -1.51 17.96 17.37
C VAL A 91 -0.29 18.74 16.88
N ALA A 92 -0.44 19.64 15.91
CA ALA A 92 0.65 20.45 15.38
C ALA A 92 1.33 21.28 16.48
N ALA A 93 0.54 21.93 17.35
CA ALA A 93 1.07 22.69 18.48
C ALA A 93 1.86 21.82 19.46
N GLN A 94 1.43 20.58 19.70
CA GLN A 94 2.17 19.64 20.55
C GLN A 94 3.46 19.15 19.88
N ALA A 95 3.40 18.88 18.58
CA ALA A 95 4.55 18.47 17.79
C ALA A 95 5.65 19.54 17.81
N THR A 96 5.31 20.82 17.67
CA THR A 96 6.26 21.94 17.74
C THR A 96 7.13 21.89 19.01
N LEU A 97 6.58 21.47 20.15
CA LEU A 97 7.31 21.40 21.42
C LEU A 97 8.36 20.27 21.46
N ASN A 98 8.19 19.25 20.62
CA ASN A 98 9.03 18.05 20.62
C ASN A 98 9.89 17.90 19.37
N GLU A 99 9.63 18.72 18.35
CA GLU A 99 10.13 18.55 16.99
C GLU A 99 11.66 18.54 16.96
N GLU A 100 12.31 19.55 17.54
CA GLU A 100 13.77 19.66 17.60
C GLU A 100 14.42 18.40 18.19
N ARG A 101 13.92 17.95 19.36
CA ARG A 101 14.42 16.74 20.03
C ARG A 101 14.21 15.49 19.19
N VAL A 102 13.05 15.34 18.54
CA VAL A 102 12.75 14.15 17.73
C VAL A 102 13.63 14.13 16.48
N PHE A 103 13.80 15.24 15.78
CA PHE A 103 14.67 15.33 14.60
C PHE A 103 16.14 15.13 14.96
N ALA A 104 16.62 15.70 16.08
CA ALA A 104 17.98 15.42 16.56
C ALA A 104 18.19 13.91 16.82
N ALA A 105 17.21 13.23 17.43
CA ALA A 105 17.28 11.79 17.65
C ALA A 105 17.20 10.96 16.35
N VAL A 106 16.51 11.45 15.31
CA VAL A 106 16.54 10.84 13.97
C VAL A 106 17.94 11.00 13.39
N GLU A 107 18.53 12.19 13.46
CA GLU A 107 19.87 12.49 12.97
C GLU A 107 20.97 11.67 13.68
N GLU A 108 20.85 11.45 14.98
CA GLU A 108 21.79 10.61 15.77
C GLU A 108 21.70 9.12 15.42
N GLU A 109 20.50 8.61 15.10
CA GLU A 109 20.28 7.22 14.69
C GLU A 109 20.70 6.94 13.23
N ARG A 110 21.13 7.96 12.50
CA ARG A 110 21.63 7.83 11.13
C ARG A 110 22.89 6.98 11.11
N THR A 111 22.97 6.11 10.12
CA THR A 111 24.11 5.21 9.94
C THR A 111 24.88 5.58 8.68
N GLY A 112 26.11 5.07 8.55
CA GLY A 112 26.91 5.23 7.33
C GLY A 112 26.27 4.66 6.05
N ASP A 113 25.18 3.89 6.17
CA ASP A 113 24.45 3.24 5.05
C ASP A 113 23.27 4.09 4.53
N ASP A 114 23.06 5.30 5.04
CA ASP A 114 21.92 6.17 4.67
C ASP A 114 21.95 6.66 3.21
N GLY A 115 23.09 6.56 2.54
CA GLY A 115 23.24 6.80 1.10
C GLY A 115 22.92 5.58 0.23
N ALA A 116 22.74 4.39 0.83
CA ALA A 116 22.50 3.17 0.09
C ALA A 116 21.11 3.15 -0.54
N ARG A 117 21.04 2.55 -1.73
CA ARG A 117 19.77 2.29 -2.42
C ARG A 117 18.99 1.15 -1.77
N ILE A 118 19.67 0.24 -1.10
CA ILE A 118 19.06 -0.86 -0.37
C ILE A 118 19.48 -0.74 1.08
N ARG A 119 18.55 -0.46 1.97
CA ARG A 119 18.80 -0.40 3.41
C ARG A 119 18.14 -1.58 4.09
N ARG A 120 18.73 -2.08 5.17
CA ARG A 120 18.11 -3.10 6.03
C ARG A 120 17.69 -2.45 7.32
N VAL A 121 16.41 -2.58 7.65
CA VAL A 121 15.78 -1.95 8.81
C VAL A 121 15.06 -2.99 9.64
N ASP A 122 14.96 -2.73 10.95
CA ASP A 122 14.08 -3.46 11.84
C ASP A 122 12.79 -2.68 12.04
N VAL A 123 11.70 -3.41 12.27
CA VAL A 123 10.38 -2.86 12.62
C VAL A 123 9.87 -3.48 13.92
N ASP A 124 8.98 -2.79 14.60
CA ASP A 124 8.32 -3.22 15.85
C ASP A 124 6.92 -3.82 15.60
N ALA A 125 6.34 -3.55 14.43
CA ALA A 125 5.08 -4.09 13.95
C ALA A 125 5.14 -4.33 12.44
N LEU A 126 4.39 -5.33 11.97
CA LEU A 126 4.28 -5.65 10.54
C LEU A 126 2.82 -5.66 10.06
N LEU A 127 1.88 -6.10 10.89
CA LEU A 127 0.46 -6.12 10.60
C LEU A 127 -0.20 -4.80 10.97
N GLU A 128 -0.44 -3.97 9.95
CA GLU A 128 -1.08 -2.67 10.13
C GLU A 128 -2.59 -2.72 9.79
N PRO A 129 -3.49 -2.37 10.74
CA PRO A 129 -4.92 -2.37 10.49
C PRO A 129 -5.32 -1.39 9.39
N ALA A 130 -6.12 -1.87 8.44
CA ALA A 130 -6.67 -1.12 7.33
C ALA A 130 -8.11 -1.54 7.03
N GLY A 131 -8.73 -0.90 6.03
CA GLY A 131 -10.09 -1.20 5.60
C GLY A 131 -11.19 -0.47 6.38
N THR A 132 -12.44 -0.82 6.09
CA THR A 132 -13.65 -0.17 6.64
C THR A 132 -14.12 -0.94 7.89
N LYS A 133 -15.09 -0.39 8.63
CA LYS A 133 -15.80 -1.16 9.68
C LYS A 133 -16.42 -2.47 9.16
N ASN A 134 -16.85 -2.48 7.89
CA ASN A 134 -17.51 -3.62 7.25
C ASN A 134 -16.52 -4.52 6.49
N GLN A 135 -15.27 -4.11 6.35
CA GLN A 135 -14.22 -4.85 5.63
C GLN A 135 -12.87 -4.46 6.22
N SER A 136 -12.56 -4.99 7.41
CA SER A 136 -11.31 -4.77 8.12
C SER A 136 -10.29 -5.84 7.75
N PHE A 137 -9.03 -5.45 7.55
CA PHE A 137 -7.92 -6.34 7.21
C PHE A 137 -6.60 -5.77 7.72
N TYR A 138 -5.55 -6.58 7.69
CA TYR A 138 -4.18 -6.13 7.89
C TYR A 138 -3.49 -5.92 6.55
N THR A 139 -2.75 -4.83 6.41
CA THR A 139 -1.71 -4.71 5.39
C THR A 139 -0.40 -5.24 5.93
N LEU A 140 0.35 -5.95 5.08
CA LEU A 140 1.68 -6.46 5.39
C LEU A 140 2.61 -6.12 4.22
N SER A 141 3.71 -5.42 4.50
CA SER A 141 4.78 -5.21 3.52
C SER A 141 6.16 -5.57 4.10
N PRO A 142 6.85 -6.61 3.57
CA PRO A 142 8.23 -6.91 3.98
C PRO A 142 9.25 -5.87 3.48
N TYR A 143 8.82 -4.99 2.57
CA TYR A 143 9.67 -4.01 1.90
C TYR A 143 9.00 -2.63 1.85
N VAL A 144 9.80 -1.56 1.79
CA VAL A 144 9.30 -0.20 1.54
C VAL A 144 10.08 0.44 0.40
N GLY A 145 9.39 1.04 -0.56
CA GLY A 145 9.99 1.38 -1.85
C GLY A 145 9.99 0.17 -2.79
N CYS A 146 9.86 0.45 -4.09
CA CYS A 146 9.59 -0.60 -5.07
C CYS A 146 10.48 -0.49 -6.30
N SER A 147 11.41 -1.42 -6.48
CA SER A 147 12.31 -1.50 -7.63
C SER A 147 11.63 -1.86 -8.94
N ILE A 148 10.32 -2.09 -8.97
CA ILE A 148 9.55 -2.14 -10.23
C ILE A 148 9.54 -0.73 -10.84
N GLY A 149 9.33 0.30 -10.01
CA GLY A 149 9.34 1.70 -10.43
C GLY A 149 8.24 2.03 -11.43
N CYS A 150 7.01 1.56 -11.20
CA CYS A 150 5.87 1.95 -12.02
C CYS A 150 5.75 3.48 -12.03
N ARG A 151 5.65 4.06 -13.21
CA ARG A 151 5.72 5.52 -13.40
C ARG A 151 4.51 6.25 -12.83
N PHE A 152 3.37 5.57 -12.73
CA PHE A 152 2.12 6.08 -12.17
C PHE A 152 1.94 5.80 -10.67
N CYS A 153 2.94 5.19 -10.02
CA CYS A 153 2.74 4.63 -8.69
C CYS A 153 2.52 5.73 -7.66
N TYR A 154 1.38 5.70 -6.97
CA TYR A 154 1.11 6.62 -5.88
C TYR A 154 2.01 6.39 -4.65
N ALA A 155 2.71 5.26 -4.58
CA ALA A 155 3.56 4.90 -3.46
C ALA A 155 4.70 5.91 -3.23
N SER A 156 5.23 6.55 -4.29
CA SER A 156 6.22 7.61 -4.16
C SER A 156 5.71 8.74 -3.26
N SER A 157 4.47 9.19 -3.46
CA SER A 157 3.82 10.21 -2.62
C SER A 157 3.63 9.81 -1.15
N LYS A 158 3.76 8.51 -0.82
CA LYS A 158 3.69 8.00 0.55
C LYS A 158 5.06 7.82 1.18
N VAL A 159 6.02 7.35 0.38
CA VAL A 159 7.35 6.96 0.85
C VAL A 159 8.33 8.13 0.82
N ASP A 160 8.25 9.03 -0.15
CA ASP A 160 9.17 10.17 -0.26
C ASP A 160 9.11 11.12 0.95
N PRO A 161 7.92 11.52 1.47
CA PRO A 161 7.84 12.32 2.69
C PRO A 161 8.53 11.65 3.89
N MET A 162 8.38 10.33 4.01
CA MET A 162 9.00 9.56 5.08
C MET A 162 10.52 9.53 4.94
N ARG A 163 11.04 9.37 3.71
CA ARG A 163 12.47 9.41 3.42
C ARG A 163 13.08 10.79 3.71
N ALA A 164 12.36 11.85 3.42
CA ALA A 164 12.78 13.22 3.74
C ALA A 164 12.89 13.46 5.25
N VAL A 165 11.93 12.97 6.05
CA VAL A 165 12.02 13.02 7.52
C VAL A 165 13.23 12.26 8.05
N LEU A 166 13.58 11.14 7.41
CA LEU A 166 14.78 10.37 7.73
C LEU A 166 16.09 11.03 7.27
N GLY A 167 16.05 12.21 6.65
CA GLY A 167 17.21 12.91 6.12
C GLY A 167 17.88 12.20 4.94
N LEU A 168 17.17 11.30 4.26
CA LEU A 168 17.72 10.53 3.15
C LEU A 168 17.76 11.35 1.88
N PRO A 169 18.73 11.08 0.98
CA PRO A 169 18.79 11.78 -0.29
C PRO A 169 17.52 11.55 -1.11
N ALA A 170 17.04 12.63 -1.71
CA ALA A 170 16.01 12.59 -2.74
C ALA A 170 16.57 11.82 -3.95
N VAL A 171 15.86 10.79 -4.37
CA VAL A 171 16.29 9.88 -5.41
C VAL A 171 15.10 9.46 -6.28
N PRO A 172 15.32 9.07 -7.55
CA PRO A 172 14.22 8.69 -8.42
C PRO A 172 13.39 7.52 -7.88
N TRP A 173 12.08 7.56 -8.06
CA TRP A 173 11.21 6.43 -7.72
C TRP A 173 11.68 5.13 -8.39
N GLY A 174 11.62 4.03 -7.64
CA GLY A 174 12.11 2.72 -8.08
C GLY A 174 13.63 2.55 -8.12
N SER A 175 14.36 3.45 -7.47
CA SER A 175 15.81 3.31 -7.29
C SER A 175 16.21 3.00 -5.84
N TYR A 176 15.25 2.66 -4.98
CA TYR A 176 15.51 2.35 -3.58
C TYR A 176 14.52 1.34 -3.00
N VAL A 177 14.96 0.61 -1.97
CA VAL A 177 14.17 -0.34 -1.18
C VAL A 177 14.70 -0.38 0.26
N ASP A 178 13.84 -0.28 1.25
CA ASP A 178 14.12 -0.67 2.62
C ASP A 178 13.61 -2.11 2.84
N VAL A 179 14.49 -2.97 3.34
CA VAL A 179 14.27 -4.38 3.62
C VAL A 179 14.00 -4.54 5.12
N ARG A 180 12.82 -5.01 5.51
CA ARG A 180 12.46 -5.23 6.91
C ARG A 180 12.95 -6.59 7.39
N ARG A 181 14.23 -6.66 7.76
CA ARG A 181 14.95 -7.94 7.95
C ARG A 181 14.34 -8.83 9.03
N ASN A 182 13.67 -8.24 10.03
CA ASN A 182 13.01 -8.96 11.12
C ASN A 182 11.50 -9.21 10.88
N ALA A 183 10.99 -8.97 9.66
CA ALA A 183 9.57 -9.11 9.35
C ALA A 183 8.97 -10.49 9.72
N PRO A 184 9.61 -11.64 9.41
CA PRO A 184 9.07 -12.95 9.79
C PRO A 184 8.95 -13.15 11.32
N GLU A 185 9.94 -12.65 12.08
CA GLU A 185 9.97 -12.74 13.54
C GLU A 185 8.84 -11.92 14.18
N ILE A 186 8.70 -10.66 13.76
CA ILE A 186 7.63 -9.78 14.25
C ILE A 186 6.26 -10.36 13.90
N LEU A 187 6.09 -10.83 12.66
CA LEU A 187 4.85 -11.44 12.20
C LEU A 187 4.44 -12.63 13.08
N ALA A 188 5.37 -13.52 13.41
CA ALA A 188 5.07 -14.70 14.24
C ALA A 188 4.44 -14.30 15.59
N GLY A 189 4.99 -13.29 16.27
CA GLY A 189 4.42 -12.77 17.52
C GLY A 189 3.05 -12.09 17.32
N GLU A 190 2.87 -11.37 16.21
CA GLU A 190 1.61 -10.70 15.87
C GLU A 190 0.48 -11.69 15.57
N LEU A 191 0.78 -12.77 14.86
CA LEU A 191 -0.19 -13.83 14.54
C LEU A 191 -0.65 -14.63 15.76
N GLU A 192 -0.01 -14.51 16.91
CA GLU A 192 -0.47 -15.13 18.18
C GLU A 192 -1.32 -14.16 19.02
N ARG A 193 -1.01 -12.85 18.98
CA ARG A 193 -1.66 -11.85 19.85
C ARG A 193 -2.84 -11.10 19.20
N LEU A 194 -2.85 -10.93 17.88
CA LEU A 194 -3.84 -10.10 17.18
C LEU A 194 -5.12 -10.87 16.85
N PRO A 195 -6.29 -10.21 16.72
CA PRO A 195 -7.49 -10.85 16.20
C PRO A 195 -7.27 -11.30 14.75
N VAL A 196 -7.90 -12.41 14.36
CA VAL A 196 -7.80 -12.92 12.99
C VAL A 196 -8.59 -12.02 12.05
N LEU A 197 -7.90 -11.41 11.08
CA LEU A 197 -8.45 -10.67 9.95
C LEU A 197 -7.70 -11.08 8.69
N PRO A 198 -8.25 -10.87 7.48
CA PRO A 198 -7.51 -11.08 6.24
C PRO A 198 -6.18 -10.30 6.23
N ILE A 199 -5.12 -10.91 5.72
CA ILE A 199 -3.81 -10.30 5.53
C ILE A 199 -3.63 -10.02 4.05
N LYS A 200 -3.62 -8.74 3.68
CA LYS A 200 -3.32 -8.26 2.34
C LYS A 200 -1.84 -7.92 2.26
N PHE A 201 -1.10 -8.64 1.42
CA PHE A 201 0.25 -8.26 1.03
C PHE A 201 0.11 -7.05 0.11
N CYS A 202 0.08 -5.88 0.73
CA CYS A 202 -0.59 -4.72 0.16
C CYS A 202 0.39 -3.76 -0.52
N PRO A 203 0.16 -3.42 -1.79
CA PRO A 203 1.04 -2.63 -2.65
C PRO A 203 1.01 -1.11 -2.45
N VAL A 204 0.73 -0.61 -1.24
CA VAL A 204 0.70 0.86 -0.96
C VAL A 204 2.10 1.46 -0.98
N VAL A 205 3.08 0.73 -0.47
CA VAL A 205 4.47 1.20 -0.32
C VAL A 205 5.49 0.35 -1.06
N SER A 206 5.13 -0.87 -1.45
CA SER A 206 6.03 -1.79 -2.17
C SER A 206 5.28 -2.95 -2.83
N ASP A 207 5.89 -3.56 -3.85
CA ASP A 207 5.52 -4.92 -4.29
C ASP A 207 6.26 -5.97 -3.42
N PRO A 208 5.60 -7.06 -2.99
CA PRO A 208 6.24 -8.10 -2.19
C PRO A 208 7.27 -8.93 -2.98
N TYR A 209 7.08 -9.10 -4.28
CA TYR A 209 7.88 -9.97 -5.15
C TYR A 209 8.80 -9.18 -6.09
N GLN A 210 9.22 -7.97 -5.70
CA GLN A 210 10.20 -7.18 -6.45
C GLN A 210 11.58 -7.85 -6.48
N ALA A 211 12.50 -7.37 -7.33
CA ALA A 211 13.78 -8.04 -7.62
C ALA A 211 14.61 -8.43 -6.38
N ILE A 212 14.51 -7.65 -5.30
CA ILE A 212 15.23 -7.93 -4.05
C ILE A 212 14.78 -9.22 -3.35
N GLU A 213 13.55 -9.68 -3.61
CA GLU A 213 12.97 -10.91 -3.04
C GLU A 213 13.74 -12.16 -3.48
N ARG A 214 14.36 -12.16 -4.68
CA ARG A 214 15.23 -13.27 -5.12
C ARG A 214 16.36 -13.57 -4.13
N ARG A 215 16.83 -12.56 -3.39
CA ARG A 215 17.90 -12.68 -2.40
C ARG A 215 17.36 -12.78 -0.98
N GLU A 216 16.49 -11.86 -0.59
CA GLU A 216 16.08 -11.71 0.81
C GLU A 216 14.97 -12.71 1.21
N ARG A 217 14.14 -13.16 0.25
CA ARG A 217 13.07 -14.15 0.45
C ARG A 217 12.11 -13.84 1.61
N LEU A 218 11.91 -12.56 1.95
CA LEU A 218 11.12 -12.18 3.13
C LEU A 218 9.63 -12.42 2.89
N THR A 219 9.12 -12.25 1.67
CA THR A 219 7.73 -12.61 1.38
C THR A 219 7.52 -14.11 1.55
N SER A 220 8.40 -14.94 0.98
CA SER A 220 8.38 -16.39 1.14
C SER A 220 8.43 -16.80 2.62
N GLN A 221 9.32 -16.19 3.41
CA GLN A 221 9.42 -16.45 4.86
C GLN A 221 8.16 -16.00 5.63
N CYS A 222 7.59 -14.84 5.33
CA CYS A 222 6.34 -14.39 5.95
C CYS A 222 5.19 -15.36 5.63
N LEU A 223 5.10 -15.87 4.39
CA LEU A 223 4.10 -16.87 4.01
C LEU A 223 4.30 -18.20 4.76
N GLN A 224 5.54 -18.64 4.96
CA GLN A 224 5.85 -19.82 5.79
C GLN A 224 5.39 -19.62 7.24
N VAL A 225 5.63 -18.45 7.82
CA VAL A 225 5.16 -18.09 9.17
C VAL A 225 3.63 -18.13 9.25
N ILE A 226 2.92 -17.56 8.26
CA ILE A 226 1.45 -17.59 8.22
C ILE A 226 0.94 -19.03 8.09
N ARG A 227 1.53 -19.83 7.21
CA ARG A 227 1.17 -21.26 7.03
C ARG A 227 1.34 -22.05 8.32
N SER A 228 2.39 -21.76 9.09
CA SER A 228 2.71 -22.44 10.34
C SER A 228 1.98 -21.89 11.57
N ALA A 229 1.15 -20.85 11.40
CA ALA A 229 0.40 -20.26 12.50
C ALA A 229 -0.65 -21.22 13.06
N SER A 230 -0.91 -21.10 14.37
CA SER A 230 -1.92 -21.89 15.09
C SER A 230 -3.35 -21.63 14.60
N ARG A 231 -3.60 -20.46 14.01
CA ARG A 231 -4.90 -19.99 13.51
C ARG A 231 -4.84 -19.83 12.00
N VAL A 232 -5.97 -20.06 11.32
CA VAL A 232 -6.07 -19.86 9.87
C VAL A 232 -6.29 -18.38 9.55
N TRP A 233 -5.36 -17.80 8.79
CA TRP A 233 -5.43 -16.42 8.32
C TRP A 233 -5.74 -16.39 6.82
N PRO A 234 -6.82 -15.72 6.38
CA PRO A 234 -7.04 -15.48 4.95
C PRO A 234 -5.92 -14.59 4.41
N VAL A 235 -5.38 -14.92 3.24
CA VAL A 235 -4.27 -14.18 2.64
C VAL A 235 -4.66 -13.69 1.26
N LEU A 236 -4.34 -12.43 0.98
CA LEU A 236 -4.47 -11.81 -0.32
C LEU A 236 -3.08 -11.40 -0.82
N LEU A 237 -2.60 -12.06 -1.88
CA LEU A 237 -1.34 -11.79 -2.56
C LEU A 237 -1.59 -11.06 -3.88
N LEU A 238 -0.92 -9.94 -4.07
CA LEU A 238 -0.99 -9.16 -5.31
C LEU A 238 0.41 -8.72 -5.71
N THR A 239 0.79 -8.98 -6.96
CA THR A 239 2.10 -8.57 -7.49
C THR A 239 2.05 -8.18 -8.96
N ARG A 240 3.10 -7.51 -9.41
CA ARG A 240 3.41 -7.25 -10.82
C ARG A 240 4.61 -8.06 -11.31
N SER A 241 5.12 -8.98 -10.49
CA SER A 241 6.36 -9.72 -10.71
C SER A 241 6.11 -11.21 -10.89
N ASN A 242 6.96 -11.87 -11.66
CA ASN A 242 6.90 -13.32 -11.87
C ASN A 242 7.53 -14.13 -10.72
N LEU A 243 8.14 -13.50 -9.71
CA LEU A 243 8.75 -14.23 -8.58
C LEU A 243 7.72 -14.95 -7.70
N ILE A 244 6.44 -14.59 -7.77
CA ILE A 244 5.37 -15.35 -7.10
C ILE A 244 5.32 -16.81 -7.56
N LEU A 245 5.83 -17.12 -8.76
CA LEU A 245 5.92 -18.48 -9.26
C LEU A 245 6.83 -19.37 -8.39
N ASP A 246 7.84 -18.78 -7.73
CA ASP A 246 8.78 -19.51 -6.87
C ASP A 246 8.10 -20.01 -5.58
N ASP A 247 6.95 -19.44 -5.21
CA ASP A 247 6.19 -19.77 -4.00
C ASP A 247 4.84 -20.46 -4.27
N VAL A 248 4.56 -20.92 -5.51
CA VAL A 248 3.26 -21.53 -5.88
C VAL A 248 2.88 -22.71 -4.97
N ASP A 249 3.81 -23.64 -4.72
CA ASP A 249 3.54 -24.80 -3.85
C ASP A 249 3.25 -24.38 -2.40
N LEU A 250 3.94 -23.35 -1.91
CA LEU A 250 3.72 -22.79 -0.59
C LEU A 250 2.32 -22.15 -0.51
N ILE A 251 1.98 -21.32 -1.49
CA ILE A 251 0.69 -20.63 -1.60
C ILE A 251 -0.46 -21.64 -1.70
N ALA A 252 -0.32 -22.67 -2.54
CA ALA A 252 -1.32 -23.71 -2.73
C ALA A 252 -1.54 -24.59 -1.48
N SER A 253 -0.52 -24.72 -0.63
CA SER A 253 -0.63 -25.46 0.63
C SER A 253 -1.43 -24.74 1.73
N MET A 254 -1.76 -23.46 1.53
CA MET A 254 -2.43 -22.62 2.51
C MET A 254 -3.93 -22.53 2.24
N PRO A 255 -4.79 -22.59 3.26
CA PRO A 255 -6.22 -22.38 3.10
C PRO A 255 -6.55 -20.89 2.91
N ARG A 256 -7.65 -20.60 2.20
CA ARG A 256 -8.21 -19.23 2.02
C ARG A 256 -7.20 -18.22 1.46
N VAL A 257 -6.43 -18.63 0.46
CA VAL A 257 -5.51 -17.73 -0.26
C VAL A 257 -6.12 -17.27 -1.58
N PHE A 258 -6.10 -15.95 -1.76
CA PHE A 258 -6.40 -15.27 -3.01
C PHE A 258 -5.08 -14.73 -3.54
N ALA A 259 -4.72 -15.05 -4.77
CA ALA A 259 -3.46 -14.60 -5.36
C ALA A 259 -3.64 -14.14 -6.80
N GLY A 260 -2.89 -13.13 -7.19
CA GLY A 260 -2.79 -12.81 -8.59
C GLY A 260 -2.06 -11.51 -8.88
N VAL A 261 -2.48 -10.85 -9.95
CA VAL A 261 -1.67 -9.82 -10.60
C VAL A 261 -2.44 -8.55 -10.88
N SER A 262 -1.75 -7.42 -10.91
CA SER A 262 -2.29 -6.23 -11.56
C SER A 262 -2.09 -6.35 -13.07
N LEU A 263 -3.16 -6.23 -13.86
CA LEU A 263 -3.13 -6.31 -15.33
C LEU A 263 -3.91 -5.12 -15.94
N PRO A 264 -3.31 -3.91 -15.95
CA PRO A 264 -3.98 -2.67 -16.35
C PRO A 264 -4.29 -2.58 -17.87
N THR A 265 -3.61 -3.39 -18.69
CA THR A 265 -3.84 -3.53 -20.14
C THR A 265 -3.34 -4.88 -20.63
N ILE A 266 -3.82 -5.29 -21.81
CA ILE A 266 -3.35 -6.45 -22.56
C ILE A 266 -2.26 -6.07 -23.60
N ASP A 267 -2.01 -4.77 -23.79
CA ASP A 267 -0.97 -4.25 -24.67
C ASP A 267 0.37 -4.19 -23.92
N ASP A 268 1.31 -5.02 -24.32
CA ASP A 268 2.59 -5.14 -23.61
C ASP A 268 3.53 -3.96 -23.83
N ASP A 269 3.38 -3.21 -24.93
CA ASP A 269 4.14 -1.98 -25.19
C ASP A 269 3.67 -0.86 -24.27
N VAL A 270 2.35 -0.73 -24.09
CA VAL A 270 1.74 0.20 -23.12
C VAL A 270 2.16 -0.17 -21.69
N ARG A 271 2.12 -1.47 -21.35
CA ARG A 271 2.63 -1.98 -20.07
C ARG A 271 4.11 -1.62 -19.89
N ALA A 272 4.96 -1.83 -20.88
CA ALA A 272 6.40 -1.53 -20.82
C ALA A 272 6.67 -0.05 -20.58
N HIS A 273 5.85 0.82 -21.16
CA HIS A 273 5.95 2.25 -20.94
C HIS A 273 5.71 2.61 -19.46
N PHE A 274 4.65 2.10 -18.84
CA PHE A 274 4.26 2.49 -17.49
C PHE A 274 4.92 1.65 -16.38
N GLU A 275 5.26 0.40 -16.66
CA GLU A 275 5.74 -0.61 -15.70
C GLU A 275 7.03 -1.26 -16.23
N PRO A 276 8.15 -0.52 -16.29
CA PRO A 276 9.33 -0.88 -17.09
C PRO A 276 10.07 -2.13 -16.59
N ARG A 277 9.91 -2.49 -15.31
CA ARG A 277 10.57 -3.66 -14.69
C ARG A 277 9.58 -4.66 -14.10
N ALA A 278 8.31 -4.54 -14.45
CA ALA A 278 7.31 -5.53 -14.10
C ALA A 278 7.35 -6.71 -15.08
N ALA A 279 6.74 -7.83 -14.69
CA ALA A 279 6.47 -8.95 -15.60
C ALA A 279 5.64 -8.46 -16.79
N SER A 280 5.91 -9.04 -17.96
CA SER A 280 5.15 -8.83 -19.19
C SER A 280 3.70 -9.30 -19.05
N VAL A 281 2.83 -8.88 -19.97
CA VAL A 281 1.44 -9.33 -20.04
C VAL A 281 1.34 -10.85 -20.12
N SER A 282 2.17 -11.49 -20.96
CA SER A 282 2.15 -12.96 -21.12
C SER A 282 2.58 -13.68 -19.84
N GLU A 283 3.59 -13.19 -19.13
CA GLU A 283 4.01 -13.73 -17.85
C GLU A 283 2.92 -13.57 -16.78
N ARG A 284 2.20 -12.45 -16.75
CA ARG A 284 1.07 -12.24 -15.82
C ARG A 284 -0.07 -13.21 -16.06
N LEU A 285 -0.42 -13.45 -17.32
CA LEU A 285 -1.41 -14.47 -17.67
C LEU A 285 -0.91 -15.88 -17.33
N HIS A 286 0.39 -16.15 -17.48
CA HIS A 286 0.98 -17.41 -17.05
C HIS A 286 0.89 -17.59 -15.53
N ILE A 287 1.20 -16.56 -14.73
CA ILE A 287 1.04 -16.57 -13.27
C ILE A 287 -0.38 -16.97 -12.87
N LEU A 288 -1.39 -16.32 -13.48
CA LEU A 288 -2.79 -16.63 -13.20
C LEU A 288 -3.14 -18.09 -13.55
N ARG A 289 -2.76 -18.57 -14.74
CA ARG A 289 -2.99 -19.98 -15.11
C ARG A 289 -2.34 -20.96 -14.13
N THR A 290 -1.08 -20.71 -13.75
CA THR A 290 -0.31 -21.57 -12.86
C THR A 290 -0.93 -21.63 -11.46
N LEU A 291 -1.28 -20.48 -10.88
CA LEU A 291 -1.96 -20.41 -9.59
C LEU A 291 -3.32 -21.13 -9.63
N ARG A 292 -4.10 -20.93 -10.69
CA ARG A 292 -5.40 -21.60 -10.88
C ARG A 292 -5.26 -23.12 -10.98
N SER A 293 -4.29 -23.60 -11.76
CA SER A 293 -3.99 -25.03 -11.88
C SER A 293 -3.53 -25.65 -10.56
N ALA A 294 -2.94 -24.86 -9.66
CA ALA A 294 -2.58 -25.28 -8.30
C ALA A 294 -3.75 -25.20 -7.30
N GLY A 295 -4.96 -24.80 -7.73
CA GLY A 295 -6.14 -24.70 -6.89
C GLY A 295 -6.25 -23.40 -6.07
N VAL A 296 -5.42 -22.39 -6.34
CA VAL A 296 -5.46 -21.09 -5.68
C VAL A 296 -6.57 -20.24 -6.29
N SER A 297 -7.34 -19.51 -5.46
CA SER A 297 -8.34 -18.56 -5.96
C SER A 297 -7.65 -17.37 -6.64
N THR A 298 -7.80 -17.29 -7.95
CA THR A 298 -7.07 -16.31 -8.76
C THR A 298 -7.81 -15.00 -8.92
N ILE A 299 -7.08 -13.89 -8.80
CA ILE A 299 -7.64 -12.56 -8.97
C ILE A 299 -6.82 -11.72 -9.94
N ALA A 300 -7.48 -10.84 -10.67
CA ALA A 300 -6.80 -9.80 -11.43
C ALA A 300 -7.27 -8.41 -11.00
N ILE A 301 -6.34 -7.46 -10.95
CA ILE A 301 -6.66 -6.06 -10.65
C ILE A 301 -6.37 -5.21 -11.88
N VAL A 302 -7.40 -4.55 -12.42
CA VAL A 302 -7.25 -3.59 -13.50
C VAL A 302 -7.27 -2.19 -12.89
N GLN A 303 -6.09 -1.70 -12.52
CA GLN A 303 -5.90 -0.37 -11.95
C GLN A 303 -4.46 0.15 -12.15
N PRO A 304 -4.28 1.36 -12.72
CA PRO A 304 -5.30 2.10 -13.48
C PRO A 304 -5.67 1.36 -14.76
N ILE A 305 -6.68 1.82 -15.49
CA ILE A 305 -6.95 1.27 -16.83
C ILE A 305 -5.99 1.95 -17.82
N PHE A 306 -5.26 1.17 -18.62
CA PHE A 306 -4.41 1.71 -19.69
C PHE A 306 -5.03 1.52 -21.07
N ASP A 307 -4.46 2.23 -22.06
CA ASP A 307 -4.79 2.05 -23.47
C ASP A 307 -4.56 0.58 -23.89
N GLY A 308 -5.39 0.13 -24.83
CA GLY A 308 -5.35 -1.23 -25.35
C GLY A 308 -6.73 -1.80 -25.70
N PRO A 309 -6.80 -2.97 -26.35
CA PRO A 309 -8.06 -3.59 -26.75
C PRO A 309 -8.78 -4.25 -25.56
N LEU A 310 -9.87 -3.63 -25.07
CA LEU A 310 -10.64 -4.13 -23.93
C LEU A 310 -11.23 -5.52 -24.15
N GLU A 311 -11.68 -5.82 -25.37
CA GLU A 311 -12.25 -7.14 -25.71
C GLU A 311 -11.22 -8.27 -25.46
N LYS A 312 -9.98 -8.08 -25.93
CA LYS A 312 -8.89 -9.04 -25.71
C LYS A 312 -8.49 -9.13 -24.24
N LEU A 313 -8.53 -8.02 -23.52
CA LEU A 313 -8.29 -8.02 -22.08
C LEU A 313 -9.39 -8.82 -21.36
N ALA A 314 -10.66 -8.63 -21.71
CA ALA A 314 -11.78 -9.36 -21.13
C ALA A 314 -11.69 -10.86 -21.42
N ASP A 315 -11.36 -11.25 -22.67
CA ASP A 315 -11.13 -12.66 -23.05
C ASP A 315 -10.02 -13.30 -22.22
N ALA A 316 -8.86 -12.64 -22.13
CA ALA A 316 -7.72 -13.15 -21.39
C ALA A 316 -8.01 -13.28 -19.89
N LEU A 317 -8.71 -12.30 -19.30
CA LEU A 317 -9.11 -12.34 -17.90
C LEU A 317 -10.14 -13.43 -17.62
N ALA A 318 -11.12 -13.64 -18.50
CA ALA A 318 -12.10 -14.71 -18.36
C ALA A 318 -11.47 -16.11 -18.44
N GLU A 319 -10.43 -16.28 -19.25
CA GLU A 319 -9.69 -17.52 -19.33
C GLU A 319 -8.87 -17.80 -18.05
N THR A 320 -8.35 -16.76 -17.40
CA THR A 320 -7.26 -16.91 -16.43
C THR A 320 -7.58 -16.52 -14.98
N ALA A 321 -8.57 -15.68 -14.72
CA ALA A 321 -8.90 -15.18 -13.37
C ALA A 321 -10.29 -15.65 -12.90
N ASP A 322 -10.41 -15.96 -11.60
CA ASP A 322 -11.69 -16.32 -10.97
C ASP A 322 -12.53 -15.09 -10.60
N SER A 323 -11.89 -13.93 -10.40
CA SER A 323 -12.58 -12.64 -10.26
C SER A 323 -11.67 -11.46 -10.61
N VAL A 324 -12.29 -10.32 -10.92
CA VAL A 324 -11.57 -9.11 -11.35
C VAL A 324 -11.98 -7.91 -10.52
N SER A 325 -10.99 -7.19 -9.99
CA SER A 325 -11.20 -5.84 -9.46
C SER A 325 -10.96 -4.80 -10.54
N ILE A 326 -11.85 -3.82 -10.64
CA ILE A 326 -11.68 -2.68 -11.54
C ILE A 326 -11.81 -1.41 -10.72
N ASP A 327 -10.76 -0.59 -10.74
CA ASP A 327 -10.78 0.75 -10.15
C ASP A 327 -10.03 1.73 -11.06
N VAL A 328 -10.37 3.01 -10.89
CA VAL A 328 -9.95 4.08 -11.80
C VAL A 328 -8.85 4.93 -11.17
N LEU A 329 -8.01 5.49 -12.03
CA LEU A 329 -7.05 6.51 -11.61
C LEU A 329 -7.80 7.77 -11.10
N ARG A 330 -7.49 8.23 -9.89
CA ARG A 330 -8.05 9.46 -9.31
C ARG A 330 -6.95 10.50 -9.15
N GLY A 331 -6.77 11.30 -10.20
CA GLY A 331 -5.63 12.22 -10.30
C GLY A 331 -4.31 11.48 -10.50
N VAL A 332 -3.21 12.23 -10.60
CA VAL A 332 -1.90 11.64 -10.94
C VAL A 332 -0.98 11.47 -9.73
N MET A 333 -1.39 11.92 -8.53
CA MET A 333 -0.73 11.65 -7.24
C MET A 333 0.81 11.81 -7.24
N GLY A 334 1.34 12.86 -7.89
CA GLY A 334 2.79 13.09 -7.99
C GLY A 334 3.45 12.48 -9.23
N ALA A 335 2.70 11.78 -10.08
CA ALA A 335 3.15 11.20 -11.34
C ALA A 335 2.82 12.10 -12.57
N GLU A 336 2.68 13.42 -12.38
CA GLU A 336 2.24 14.35 -13.42
C GLU A 336 3.12 14.30 -14.68
N ARG A 337 4.43 14.13 -14.50
CA ARG A 337 5.43 14.13 -15.58
C ARG A 337 5.39 12.82 -16.35
N GLU A 338 5.12 11.73 -15.67
CA GLU A 338 5.14 10.36 -16.16
C GLU A 338 3.99 10.07 -17.11
N PHE A 339 2.85 10.71 -16.86
CA PHE A 339 1.70 10.66 -17.74
C PHE A 339 1.73 11.68 -18.88
N SER A 340 2.81 12.46 -19.06
CA SER A 340 2.83 13.54 -20.07
C SER A 340 3.01 13.05 -21.52
N ASP A 341 3.19 11.74 -21.72
CA ASP A 341 3.27 11.15 -23.06
C ASP A 341 1.94 11.31 -23.80
N ALA A 342 1.95 12.08 -24.88
CA ALA A 342 0.77 12.36 -25.70
C ALA A 342 0.10 11.10 -26.26
N ARG A 343 0.85 9.99 -26.43
CA ARG A 343 0.33 8.71 -26.91
C ARG A 343 -0.65 8.07 -25.93
N HIS A 344 -0.55 8.42 -24.65
CA HIS A 344 -1.34 7.86 -23.55
C HIS A 344 -2.11 8.94 -22.79
N ALA A 345 -2.26 10.13 -23.37
CA ALA A 345 -2.95 11.25 -22.73
C ALA A 345 -4.35 10.91 -22.19
N PRO A 346 -5.21 10.15 -22.90
CA PRO A 346 -6.55 9.81 -22.41
C PRO A 346 -6.54 9.02 -21.09
N THR A 347 -5.48 8.24 -20.83
CA THR A 347 -5.33 7.47 -19.58
C THR A 347 -5.41 8.35 -18.33
N ARG A 348 -5.02 9.63 -18.41
CA ARG A 348 -5.08 10.55 -17.27
C ARG A 348 -6.48 11.04 -16.96
N GLU A 349 -7.38 10.97 -17.92
CA GLU A 349 -8.68 11.59 -17.84
C GLU A 349 -9.62 10.70 -17.03
N GLN A 350 -10.11 11.24 -15.91
CA GLN A 350 -10.99 10.47 -15.02
C GLN A 350 -12.26 10.00 -15.73
N GLN A 351 -12.83 10.81 -16.63
CA GLN A 351 -14.02 10.43 -17.40
C GLN A 351 -13.72 9.26 -18.34
N TRP A 352 -12.55 9.26 -18.98
CA TRP A 352 -12.10 8.17 -19.84
C TRP A 352 -11.88 6.87 -19.06
N GLN A 353 -11.23 6.95 -17.89
CA GLN A 353 -11.05 5.81 -16.98
C GLN A 353 -12.40 5.19 -16.59
N VAL A 354 -13.36 6.01 -16.17
CA VAL A 354 -14.71 5.55 -15.76
C VAL A 354 -15.47 4.92 -16.91
N ALA A 355 -15.41 5.52 -18.11
CA ALA A 355 -16.05 4.96 -19.30
C ALA A 355 -15.51 3.57 -19.63
N ARG A 356 -14.18 3.41 -19.66
CA ARG A 356 -13.55 2.11 -19.94
C ARG A 356 -13.76 1.08 -18.85
N ALA A 357 -13.75 1.49 -17.58
CA ALA A 357 -14.08 0.63 -16.45
C ALA A 357 -15.47 0.01 -16.62
N ARG A 358 -16.47 0.85 -16.95
CA ARG A 358 -17.84 0.39 -17.21
C ARG A 358 -17.90 -0.57 -18.40
N THR A 359 -17.24 -0.25 -19.51
CA THR A 359 -17.20 -1.13 -20.69
C THR A 359 -16.59 -2.48 -20.36
N LEU A 360 -15.43 -2.50 -19.71
CA LEU A 360 -14.74 -3.73 -19.33
C LEU A 360 -15.56 -4.57 -18.34
N ALA A 361 -16.21 -3.93 -17.36
CA ALA A 361 -17.08 -4.62 -16.42
C ALA A 361 -18.26 -5.31 -17.13
N GLY A 362 -18.85 -4.66 -18.15
CA GLY A 362 -19.89 -5.28 -18.99
C GLY A 362 -19.39 -6.50 -19.74
N MET A 363 -18.25 -6.38 -20.42
CA MET A 363 -17.62 -7.48 -21.17
C MET A 363 -17.27 -8.69 -20.28
N LEU A 364 -16.80 -8.44 -19.05
CA LEU A 364 -16.52 -9.49 -18.07
C LEU A 364 -17.79 -10.14 -17.54
N GLY A 365 -18.86 -9.36 -17.34
CA GLY A 365 -20.17 -9.86 -16.94
C GLY A 365 -20.78 -10.80 -18.00
N GLU A 366 -20.67 -10.46 -19.28
CA GLU A 366 -21.09 -11.32 -20.41
C GLU A 366 -20.30 -12.64 -20.45
N ARG A 367 -19.06 -12.64 -19.95
CA ARG A 367 -18.19 -13.82 -19.83
C ARG A 367 -18.34 -14.56 -18.50
N GLY A 368 -19.26 -14.13 -17.63
CA GLY A 368 -19.51 -14.76 -16.33
C GLY A 368 -18.40 -14.54 -15.29
N VAL A 369 -17.53 -13.55 -15.48
CA VAL A 369 -16.44 -13.24 -14.55
C VAL A 369 -16.92 -12.25 -13.48
N PRO A 370 -16.90 -12.61 -12.18
CA PRO A 370 -17.29 -11.70 -11.10
C PRO A 370 -16.40 -10.46 -11.06
N VAL A 371 -17.03 -9.28 -11.04
CA VAL A 371 -16.35 -7.98 -10.91
C VAL A 371 -16.63 -7.36 -9.54
N TRP A 372 -15.60 -6.79 -8.89
CA TRP A 372 -15.71 -6.15 -7.58
C TRP A 372 -14.89 -4.85 -7.47
N ILE A 373 -15.24 -4.00 -6.49
CA ILE A 373 -14.63 -2.66 -6.26
C ILE A 373 -14.20 -2.48 -4.78
N SER A 374 -14.36 -3.52 -3.96
CA SER A 374 -13.97 -3.54 -2.54
C SER A 374 -12.46 -3.65 -2.34
N GLU A 375 -11.96 -3.57 -1.11
CA GLU A 375 -10.53 -3.74 -0.81
C GLU A 375 -10.06 -5.19 -0.84
N LEU A 376 -10.98 -6.12 -0.62
CA LEU A 376 -10.77 -7.57 -0.66
C LEU A 376 -11.72 -8.21 -1.69
N PRO A 377 -11.31 -9.32 -2.32
CA PRO A 377 -12.20 -10.08 -3.20
C PRO A 377 -13.37 -10.68 -2.41
N PRO A 378 -14.51 -10.97 -3.07
CA PRO A 378 -15.62 -11.69 -2.46
C PRO A 378 -15.15 -13.04 -1.88
N GLY A 379 -15.52 -13.32 -0.63
CA GLY A 379 -15.15 -14.57 0.06
C GLY A 379 -13.78 -14.55 0.78
N CYS A 380 -13.06 -13.42 0.74
CA CYS A 380 -11.80 -13.23 1.46
C CYS A 380 -11.98 -13.28 2.99
#